data_AF-A0A849RJV7-F1
#
_entry.id   AF-A0A849RJV7-F1
#
_cell.length_a   1.000
_cell.length_b   1.000
_cell.length_c   1.000
_cell.angle_alpha   90.00
_cell.angle_beta   90.00
_cell.angle_gamma   90.00
#
_symmetry.space_group_name_H-M   'P 1'
#
loop_
_entity.id
_entity.type
_entity.pdbx_description
1 polymer ?
#
loop_
_entity_poly.entity_id
_entity_poly.type
_entity_poly.pdbx_seq_one_letter_code
_entity_poly.pdbx_strand_id
1 'polypeptide(L)'
;MIPLHPDMERVHTARAILNRSREIARCRTAVPYLYDMRVLQLSTLADLIGQLPLSASLESTSDINLIQSTITLTVLLTGQSPASVLTMSVSSGNSPSEAPIEQQSRPIHLTYLPDSHELQYFWPERWLGYAGKKDLPFLNACQHTTRDIRIPLPPPLDRLFAECHRRSPHAADSQRIVGRRFFNMPSDGQSVSEQERAVDRWLNTRGSSRQGRVSLQRLSKAFCVQATQRYGLDPVHAAYVSGQFWWHVRSPLQYTAFPADRLHTDYRAIARQFLTELEAHAQATSRPACRWEGLFHGGHAMEKHSSGREGGTVWYGSRCVPEQENLQRYFQWLKKAIECLKEYEALELRVWRHNYFTLLAYHAWEYGTVSRPRVIPHINWDRVDLQGRRCLIADKESRYHEERLMVIPQTVSRLFKTLLQKVNPETLALLTEHYGRWRIPNLSELANPFGFFVEVSKKGALAFRSLSPASIQWVLMKGRYPRDSREIQYPPNVHRHYVRSFLFNTIQSDFEAINYVMSHKHFGFEPYNVYAATDTSVLHKGLNVWLEQCLKNIGIQPVAW
;
A
#
# COMPACT_ATOMS: atom_id res chain seq x y z
N MET A 1 -13.28 38.99 -0.02
CA MET A 1 -11.89 38.46 -0.08
C MET A 1 -11.12 39.27 -1.10
N ILE A 2 -9.99 39.85 -0.72
CA ILE A 2 -9.09 40.54 -1.64
C ILE A 2 -8.24 39.46 -2.33
N PRO A 3 -8.21 39.37 -3.68
CA PRO A 3 -7.39 38.38 -4.36
C PRO A 3 -5.91 38.71 -4.13
N LEU A 4 -5.13 37.71 -3.70
CA LEU A 4 -3.67 37.86 -3.61
C LEU A 4 -3.11 37.93 -5.03
N HIS A 5 -2.22 38.90 -5.26
CA HIS A 5 -1.53 39.10 -6.53
C HIS A 5 -0.72 37.83 -6.89
N PRO A 6 -0.71 37.37 -8.15
CA PRO A 6 -0.02 36.13 -8.58
C PRO A 6 1.45 36.04 -8.16
N ASP A 7 2.13 37.18 -8.02
CA ASP A 7 3.53 37.24 -7.61
C ASP A 7 3.74 36.98 -6.11
N MET A 8 2.73 37.27 -5.26
CA MET A 8 2.78 36.95 -3.84
C MET A 8 2.68 35.44 -3.61
N GLU A 9 1.92 34.73 -4.44
CA GLU A 9 1.79 33.27 -4.40
C GLU A 9 3.13 32.58 -4.75
N ARG A 10 3.85 33.13 -5.72
CA ARG A 10 5.21 32.69 -6.10
C ARG A 10 6.23 32.96 -4.99
N VAL A 11 6.18 34.13 -4.35
CA VAL A 11 7.08 34.50 -3.25
C VAL A 11 6.84 33.64 -2.02
N HIS A 12 5.57 33.38 -1.65
CA HIS A 12 5.24 32.48 -0.55
C HIS A 12 5.68 31.04 -0.83
N THR A 13 5.51 30.57 -2.06
CA THR A 13 5.99 29.25 -2.50
C THR A 13 7.51 29.15 -2.42
N ALA A 14 8.24 30.13 -2.95
CA ALA A 14 9.70 30.16 -2.92
C ALA A 14 10.26 30.22 -1.48
N ARG A 15 9.63 31.00 -0.60
CA ARG A 15 10.03 31.13 0.81
C ARG A 15 9.73 29.86 1.62
N ALA A 16 8.61 29.19 1.31
CA ALA A 16 8.28 27.88 1.87
C ALA A 16 9.30 26.81 1.42
N ILE A 17 9.68 26.79 0.13
CA ILE A 17 10.71 25.90 -0.41
C ILE A 17 12.05 26.13 0.30
N LEU A 18 12.51 27.38 0.42
CA LEU A 18 13.79 27.71 1.07
C LEU A 18 13.84 27.38 2.57
N ASN A 19 12.77 27.69 3.31
CA ASN A 19 12.68 27.35 4.72
C ASN A 19 12.63 25.83 4.91
N ARG A 20 11.97 25.12 4.00
CA ARG A 20 11.91 23.66 4.01
C ARG A 20 13.26 23.04 3.68
N SER A 21 13.99 23.50 2.66
CA SER A 21 15.36 23.04 2.35
C SER A 21 16.32 23.20 3.54
N ARG A 22 16.12 24.25 4.35
CA ARG A 22 16.89 24.47 5.60
C ARG A 22 16.48 23.51 6.72
N GLU A 23 15.20 23.19 6.85
CA GLU A 23 14.74 22.09 7.73
C GLU A 23 15.27 20.74 7.26
N ILE A 24 15.34 20.53 5.94
CA ILE A 24 15.83 19.29 5.34
C ILE A 24 17.29 19.03 5.75
N ALA A 25 18.12 20.07 5.66
CA ALA A 25 19.52 20.02 6.08
C ALA A 25 19.69 19.80 7.60
N ARG A 26 18.68 20.09 8.43
CA ARG A 26 18.72 19.96 9.89
C ARG A 26 18.24 18.59 10.40
N CYS A 27 17.49 17.83 9.60
CA CYS A 27 17.08 16.47 9.94
C CYS A 27 18.26 15.49 9.88
N ARG A 28 18.94 15.27 11.02
CA ARG A 28 20.06 14.31 11.19
C ARG A 28 19.75 12.88 10.70
N THR A 29 18.48 12.50 10.54
CA THR A 29 18.04 11.19 10.03
C THR A 29 17.79 11.14 8.52
N ALA A 30 17.57 12.28 7.85
CA ALA A 30 17.35 12.35 6.40
C ALA A 30 18.66 12.48 5.61
N VAL A 31 19.66 13.13 6.22
CA VAL A 31 20.99 13.35 5.61
C VAL A 31 21.70 12.04 5.23
N PRO A 32 21.72 10.97 6.05
CA PRO A 32 22.30 9.69 5.62
C PRO A 32 21.56 9.06 4.44
N TYR A 33 20.23 9.19 4.38
CA TYR A 33 19.41 8.57 3.33
C TYR A 33 19.67 9.20 1.96
N LEU A 34 19.86 10.52 1.91
CA LEU A 34 20.20 11.25 0.67
C LEU A 34 21.69 11.12 0.29
N TYR A 35 22.60 10.99 1.26
CA TYR A 35 24.05 10.86 1.01
C TYR A 35 24.49 9.44 0.62
N ASP A 36 23.75 8.39 1.02
CA ASP A 36 24.04 7.00 0.62
C ASP A 36 23.47 6.67 -0.79
N MET A 37 22.74 7.60 -1.41
CA MET A 37 22.25 7.51 -2.80
C MET A 37 23.33 7.82 -3.85
N ARG A 38 24.61 7.48 -3.61
CA ARG A 38 25.52 7.24 -4.73
C ARG A 38 25.12 5.91 -5.38
N VAL A 39 24.03 5.98 -6.12
CA VAL A 39 23.45 4.88 -6.88
C VAL A 39 24.56 4.31 -7.75
N LEU A 40 24.74 2.99 -7.67
CA LEU A 40 25.63 2.30 -8.60
C LEU A 40 25.16 2.62 -10.01
N GLN A 41 26.05 3.23 -10.81
CA GLN A 41 25.74 3.60 -12.18
C GLN A 41 25.41 2.33 -12.95
N LEU A 42 24.51 2.43 -13.95
CA LEU A 42 24.17 1.28 -14.78
C LEU A 42 25.44 0.68 -15.42
N SER A 43 26.41 1.54 -15.77
CA SER A 43 27.72 1.09 -16.25
C SER A 43 28.43 0.20 -15.23
N THR A 44 28.48 0.58 -13.95
CA THR A 44 29.10 -0.24 -12.90
C THR A 44 28.42 -1.61 -12.77
N LEU A 45 27.09 -1.63 -12.86
CA LEU A 45 26.30 -2.86 -12.77
C LEU A 45 26.53 -3.75 -13.99
N ALA A 46 26.59 -3.17 -15.18
CA ALA A 46 26.91 -3.89 -16.41
C ALA A 46 28.34 -4.47 -16.40
N ASP A 47 29.34 -3.73 -15.89
CA ASP A 47 30.71 -4.22 -15.70
C ASP A 47 30.76 -5.45 -14.80
N LEU A 48 30.03 -5.36 -13.68
CA LEU A 48 30.01 -6.41 -12.67
C LEU A 48 29.36 -7.67 -13.21
N ILE A 49 28.19 -7.52 -13.83
CA ILE A 49 27.39 -8.64 -14.36
C ILE A 49 28.07 -9.26 -15.58
N GLY A 50 28.71 -8.43 -16.42
CA GLY A 50 29.55 -8.84 -17.56
C GLY A 50 30.61 -9.89 -17.22
N GLN A 51 31.01 -9.94 -15.95
CA GLN A 51 32.05 -10.84 -15.45
C GLN A 51 31.49 -12.04 -14.69
N LEU A 52 30.17 -12.17 -14.57
CA LEU A 52 29.54 -13.32 -13.93
C LEU A 52 29.43 -14.49 -14.93
N PRO A 53 29.71 -15.72 -14.50
CA PRO A 53 29.54 -16.92 -15.33
C PRO A 53 28.04 -17.24 -15.46
N LEU A 54 27.39 -16.74 -16.53
CA LEU A 54 25.92 -16.80 -16.68
C LEU A 54 25.41 -17.64 -17.87
N SER A 55 26.29 -18.24 -18.67
CA SER A 55 25.89 -19.03 -19.84
C SER A 55 26.71 -20.31 -20.03
N ALA A 56 27.45 -20.46 -21.13
CA ALA A 56 28.05 -21.72 -21.59
C ALA A 56 29.17 -22.27 -20.69
N SER A 57 29.61 -21.52 -19.69
CA SER A 57 30.65 -21.92 -18.73
C SER A 57 30.09 -22.40 -17.40
N LEU A 58 28.76 -22.46 -17.20
CA LEU A 58 28.20 -22.84 -15.90
C LEU A 58 28.77 -24.19 -15.45
N GLU A 59 28.71 -25.21 -16.31
CA GLU A 59 29.26 -26.56 -16.08
C GLU A 59 30.75 -26.57 -15.67
N SER A 60 31.57 -25.72 -16.28
CA SER A 60 33.00 -25.60 -15.98
C SER A 60 33.34 -24.59 -14.87
N THR A 61 32.34 -23.87 -14.35
CA THR A 61 32.55 -22.87 -13.29
C THR A 61 32.72 -23.57 -11.95
N SER A 62 33.73 -23.18 -11.19
CA SER A 62 33.92 -23.67 -9.81
C SER A 62 32.71 -23.34 -8.93
N ASP A 63 32.32 -24.25 -8.04
CA ASP A 63 31.12 -24.07 -7.19
C ASP A 63 31.14 -22.77 -6.36
N ILE A 64 32.32 -22.35 -5.89
CA ILE A 64 32.47 -21.08 -5.15
C ILE A 64 32.06 -19.88 -6.01
N ASN A 65 32.55 -19.80 -7.25
CA ASN A 65 32.18 -18.72 -8.17
C ASN A 65 30.70 -18.76 -8.55
N LEU A 66 30.12 -19.95 -8.70
CA LEU A 66 28.71 -20.13 -8.97
C LEU A 66 27.87 -19.59 -7.81
N ILE A 67 28.15 -20.02 -6.58
CA ILE A 67 27.47 -19.56 -5.35
C ILE A 67 27.59 -18.03 -5.19
N GLN A 68 28.80 -17.48 -5.35
CA GLN A 68 29.02 -16.04 -5.23
C GLN A 68 28.24 -15.24 -6.28
N SER A 69 28.08 -15.77 -7.49
CA SER A 69 27.28 -15.16 -8.55
C SER A 69 25.79 -15.21 -8.24
N THR A 70 25.28 -16.34 -7.75
CA THR A 70 23.89 -16.50 -7.31
C THR A 70 23.56 -15.54 -6.17
N ILE A 71 24.42 -15.43 -5.15
CA ILE A 71 24.24 -14.47 -4.04
C ILE A 71 24.19 -13.04 -4.58
N THR A 72 25.16 -12.67 -5.42
CA THR A 72 25.27 -11.31 -5.96
C THR A 72 24.05 -10.92 -6.77
N LEU A 73 23.59 -11.79 -7.68
CA LEU A 73 22.42 -11.52 -8.51
C LEU A 73 21.12 -11.55 -7.70
N THR A 74 21.01 -12.41 -6.69
CA THR A 74 19.86 -12.39 -5.77
C THR A 74 19.76 -11.01 -5.12
N VAL A 75 20.85 -10.55 -4.49
CA VAL A 75 20.88 -9.25 -3.80
C VAL A 75 20.61 -8.09 -4.75
N LEU A 76 21.17 -8.11 -5.96
CA LEU A 76 20.98 -7.06 -6.95
C LEU A 76 19.55 -6.99 -7.50
N LEU A 77 18.97 -8.15 -7.86
CA LEU A 77 17.67 -8.21 -8.54
C LEU A 77 16.49 -8.12 -7.59
N THR A 78 16.67 -8.49 -6.32
CA THR A 78 15.57 -8.49 -5.34
C THR A 78 15.71 -7.42 -4.27
N GLY A 79 16.92 -6.89 -4.04
CA GLY A 79 17.19 -5.99 -2.92
C GLY A 79 17.15 -6.66 -1.55
N GLN A 80 17.12 -7.99 -1.48
CA GLN A 80 17.16 -8.74 -0.22
C GLN A 80 18.42 -8.42 0.59
N SER A 81 18.32 -8.56 1.92
CA SER A 81 19.48 -8.32 2.79
C SER A 81 20.57 -9.37 2.53
N PRO A 82 21.87 -9.01 2.52
CA PRO A 82 22.94 -9.97 2.32
C PRO A 82 22.88 -11.13 3.34
N ALA A 83 22.58 -10.81 4.60
CA ALA A 83 22.43 -11.80 5.65
C ALA A 83 21.31 -12.82 5.34
N SER A 84 20.13 -12.34 4.90
CA SER A 84 19.00 -13.20 4.51
C SER A 84 19.37 -14.16 3.37
N VAL A 85 20.10 -13.67 2.37
CA VAL A 85 20.52 -14.48 1.20
C VAL A 85 21.57 -15.51 1.62
N LEU A 86 22.54 -15.14 2.46
CA LEU A 86 23.60 -16.03 2.94
C LEU A 86 23.07 -17.14 3.87
N THR A 87 22.00 -16.88 4.62
CA THR A 87 21.37 -17.87 5.51
C THR A 87 20.17 -18.59 4.92
N MET A 88 19.87 -18.35 3.64
CA MET A 88 18.72 -18.91 2.94
C MET A 88 18.69 -20.44 2.99
N SER A 89 17.51 -21.05 3.03
CA SER A 89 17.30 -22.50 2.92
C SER A 89 16.68 -22.91 1.59
N VAL A 90 16.55 -24.21 1.35
CA VAL A 90 15.79 -24.79 0.22
C VAL A 90 14.71 -25.72 0.73
N SER A 91 13.56 -25.78 0.04
CA SER A 91 12.46 -26.69 0.36
C SER A 91 11.81 -27.23 -0.91
N SER A 92 11.62 -28.56 -0.97
CA SER A 92 10.98 -29.32 -2.04
C SER A 92 9.48 -29.59 -1.80
N GLY A 93 8.80 -28.74 -1.02
CA GLY A 93 7.40 -28.92 -0.68
C GLY A 93 6.66 -27.62 -0.43
N ASN A 94 5.35 -27.63 -0.70
CA ASN A 94 4.43 -26.50 -0.46
C ASN A 94 4.12 -26.24 1.03
N SER A 95 4.68 -27.03 1.95
CA SER A 95 4.36 -26.96 3.38
C SER A 95 5.42 -26.17 4.15
N PRO A 96 5.09 -24.96 4.62
CA PRO A 96 6.00 -24.18 5.43
C PRO A 96 6.07 -24.75 6.85
N SER A 97 7.28 -24.91 7.40
CA SER A 97 7.41 -24.80 8.85
C SER A 97 7.40 -23.31 9.19
N GLU A 98 6.36 -22.84 9.87
CA GLU A 98 6.39 -21.49 10.42
C GLU A 98 7.60 -21.37 11.34
N ALA A 99 8.55 -20.48 11.00
CA ALA A 99 9.63 -20.17 11.91
C ALA A 99 9.02 -19.58 13.21
N PRO A 100 9.50 -19.98 14.40
CA PRO A 100 8.93 -19.55 15.67
C PRO A 100 8.86 -18.02 15.77
N ILE A 101 7.73 -17.55 16.33
CA ILE A 101 7.21 -16.16 16.35
C ILE A 101 8.16 -15.13 17.01
N GLU A 102 9.26 -15.55 17.63
CA GLU A 102 10.20 -14.69 18.36
C GLU A 102 11.34 -14.12 17.51
N GLN A 103 11.05 -13.36 16.45
CA GLN A 103 12.14 -12.69 15.70
C GLN A 103 11.76 -11.27 15.29
N GLN A 104 11.71 -10.38 16.28
CA GLN A 104 11.55 -8.95 16.09
C GLN A 104 12.86 -8.22 15.70
N SER A 105 13.99 -8.91 15.72
CA SER A 105 15.33 -8.32 15.50
C SER A 105 16.21 -9.07 14.51
N ARG A 106 15.74 -10.19 13.94
CA ARG A 106 16.53 -10.98 12.98
C ARG A 106 16.14 -10.67 11.52
N PRO A 107 17.08 -10.82 10.58
CA PRO A 107 16.78 -10.74 9.15
C PRO A 107 15.71 -11.78 8.77
N ILE A 108 14.88 -11.45 7.78
CA ILE A 108 13.88 -12.37 7.25
C ILE A 108 14.60 -13.63 6.74
N HIS A 109 14.08 -14.80 7.12
CA HIS A 109 14.56 -16.07 6.60
C HIS A 109 14.01 -16.31 5.19
N LEU A 110 14.90 -16.52 4.22
CA LEU A 110 14.56 -16.82 2.84
C LEU A 110 14.58 -18.32 2.59
N THR A 111 13.67 -18.78 1.74
CA THR A 111 13.62 -20.15 1.25
C THR A 111 13.53 -20.13 -0.27
N TYR A 112 14.42 -20.86 -0.95
CA TYR A 112 14.29 -21.16 -2.37
C TYR A 112 13.37 -22.36 -2.56
N LEU A 113 12.41 -22.22 -3.47
CA LEU A 113 11.46 -23.26 -3.87
C LEU A 113 11.81 -23.73 -5.31
N PRO A 114 12.53 -24.86 -5.47
CA PRO A 114 12.97 -25.32 -6.78
C PRO A 114 11.80 -25.66 -7.70
N ASP A 115 10.73 -26.25 -7.16
CA ASP A 115 9.59 -26.74 -7.95
C ASP A 115 8.72 -25.61 -8.51
N SER A 116 8.71 -24.44 -7.86
CA SER A 116 7.94 -23.27 -8.31
C SER A 116 8.80 -22.14 -8.87
N HIS A 117 10.13 -22.28 -8.85
CA HIS A 117 11.08 -21.25 -9.30
C HIS A 117 10.88 -19.91 -8.57
N GLU A 118 10.69 -19.96 -7.25
CA GLU A 118 10.35 -18.82 -6.40
C GLU A 118 11.29 -18.68 -5.19
N LEU A 119 11.40 -17.46 -4.69
CA LEU A 119 11.84 -17.18 -3.33
C LEU A 119 10.63 -16.99 -2.43
N GLN A 120 10.63 -17.68 -1.31
CA GLN A 120 9.59 -17.64 -0.31
C GLN A 120 10.14 -17.04 0.99
N TYR A 121 9.34 -16.22 1.65
CA TYR A 121 9.62 -15.79 3.01
C TYR A 121 8.37 -15.31 3.75
N PHE A 122 8.46 -15.22 5.08
CA PHE A 122 7.35 -14.79 5.92
C PHE A 122 7.44 -13.32 6.31
N TRP A 123 6.46 -12.53 5.90
CA TRP A 123 6.31 -11.14 6.34
C TRP A 123 6.05 -11.09 7.86
N PRO A 124 6.78 -10.30 8.66
CA PRO A 124 6.52 -10.17 10.09
C PRO A 124 5.10 -9.67 10.38
N GLU A 125 4.40 -10.30 11.32
CA GLU A 125 2.99 -9.94 11.63
C GLU A 125 2.83 -8.48 12.03
N ARG A 126 3.77 -7.94 12.83
CA ARG A 126 3.81 -6.53 13.25
C ARG A 126 3.92 -5.51 12.12
N TRP A 127 4.32 -5.95 10.92
CA TRP A 127 4.42 -5.10 9.74
C TRP A 127 3.14 -5.10 8.91
N LEU A 128 2.22 -6.04 9.16
CA LEU A 128 0.88 -6.00 8.61
C LEU A 128 0.03 -4.96 9.35
N GLY A 129 -0.87 -4.30 8.63
CA GLY A 129 -1.91 -3.47 9.25
C GLY A 129 -2.74 -4.31 10.23
N TYR A 130 -3.03 -3.74 11.42
CA TYR A 130 -3.80 -4.41 12.49
C TYR A 130 -3.16 -5.71 13.03
N ALA A 131 -1.84 -5.75 13.10
CA ALA A 131 -1.10 -6.82 13.77
C ALA A 131 -1.66 -7.14 15.17
N GLY A 132 -1.84 -8.44 15.48
CA GLY A 132 -2.22 -8.92 16.80
C GLY A 132 -3.72 -8.93 17.13
N LYS A 133 -4.60 -8.58 16.17
CA LYS A 133 -6.06 -8.67 16.37
C LYS A 133 -6.68 -9.75 15.50
N LYS A 134 -6.44 -11.03 15.81
CA LYS A 134 -6.85 -12.18 14.98
C LYS A 134 -8.34 -12.51 15.07
N ASP A 135 -9.03 -12.07 16.13
CA ASP A 135 -10.39 -12.54 16.45
C ASP A 135 -11.46 -11.44 16.33
N LEU A 136 -11.28 -10.49 15.41
CA LEU A 136 -12.27 -9.45 15.15
C LEU A 136 -13.27 -9.94 14.11
N PRO A 137 -14.58 -10.05 14.42
CA PRO A 137 -15.58 -10.61 13.50
C PRO A 137 -15.62 -9.96 12.12
N PHE A 138 -15.33 -8.65 12.03
CA PHE A 138 -15.33 -7.93 10.74
C PHE A 138 -14.22 -8.36 9.77
N LEU A 139 -13.17 -9.02 10.26
CA LEU A 139 -12.10 -9.53 9.40
C LEU A 139 -12.60 -10.60 8.44
N ASN A 140 -13.70 -11.29 8.76
CA ASN A 140 -14.36 -12.23 7.87
C ASN A 140 -14.98 -11.53 6.63
N ALA A 141 -15.20 -10.22 6.71
CA ALA A 141 -15.67 -9.39 5.60
C ALA A 141 -14.53 -8.67 4.85
N CYS A 142 -13.27 -8.98 5.18
CA CYS A 142 -12.06 -8.37 4.61
C CYS A 142 -11.29 -9.33 3.70
N GLN A 143 -10.45 -8.77 2.84
CA GLN A 143 -9.55 -9.49 1.96
C GLN A 143 -8.66 -10.46 2.77
N HIS A 144 -8.61 -11.71 2.31
CA HIS A 144 -7.74 -12.73 2.93
C HIS A 144 -6.28 -12.51 2.54
N THR A 145 -5.54 -11.80 3.38
CA THR A 145 -4.11 -11.53 3.17
C THR A 145 -3.22 -12.60 3.81
N THR A 146 -2.19 -13.05 3.09
CA THR A 146 -1.17 -13.98 3.60
C THR A 146 0.11 -13.26 4.06
N ARG A 147 0.83 -13.91 4.96
CA ARG A 147 2.20 -13.56 5.36
C ARG A 147 3.25 -14.31 4.53
N ASP A 148 2.85 -15.38 3.86
CA ASP A 148 3.69 -16.17 2.96
C ASP A 148 3.88 -15.38 1.66
N ILE A 149 5.01 -14.67 1.54
CA ILE A 149 5.33 -13.89 0.35
C ILE A 149 6.18 -14.75 -0.57
N ARG A 150 5.78 -14.80 -1.84
CA ARG A 150 6.49 -15.52 -2.89
C ARG A 150 6.89 -14.53 -3.98
N ILE A 151 8.14 -14.61 -4.40
CA ILE A 151 8.73 -13.74 -5.42
C ILE A 151 9.26 -14.64 -6.55
N PRO A 152 8.74 -14.49 -7.79
CA PRO A 152 9.20 -15.31 -8.90
C PRO A 152 10.64 -14.95 -9.28
N LEU A 153 11.49 -15.94 -9.56
CA LEU A 153 12.86 -15.68 -9.97
C LEU A 153 12.92 -15.21 -11.44
N PRO A 154 13.68 -14.14 -11.76
CA PRO A 154 14.02 -13.82 -13.14
C PRO A 154 14.82 -14.96 -13.78
N PRO A 155 14.66 -15.25 -15.10
CA PRO A 155 15.26 -16.43 -15.73
C PRO A 155 16.78 -16.63 -15.51
N PRO A 156 17.62 -15.58 -15.52
CA PRO A 156 19.05 -15.78 -15.27
C PRO A 156 19.35 -16.17 -13.83
N LEU A 157 18.58 -15.64 -12.88
CA LEU A 157 18.72 -15.98 -11.48
C LEU A 157 18.24 -17.41 -11.24
N ASP A 158 17.10 -17.77 -11.82
CA ASP A 158 16.53 -19.11 -11.76
C ASP A 158 17.52 -20.20 -12.24
N ARG A 159 18.16 -20.00 -13.40
CA ARG A 159 19.19 -20.94 -13.90
C ARG A 159 20.36 -21.13 -12.95
N LEU A 160 20.82 -20.06 -12.31
CA LEU A 160 21.90 -20.13 -11.32
C LEU A 160 21.46 -20.89 -10.07
N PHE A 161 20.24 -20.65 -9.61
CA PHE A 161 19.65 -21.38 -8.50
C PHE A 161 19.50 -22.87 -8.82
N ALA A 162 18.97 -23.22 -9.99
CA ALA A 162 18.84 -24.59 -10.46
C ALA A 162 20.21 -25.29 -10.54
N GLU A 163 21.24 -24.61 -11.06
CA GLU A 163 22.58 -25.18 -11.18
C GLU A 163 23.26 -25.34 -9.80
N CYS A 164 23.14 -24.36 -8.90
CA CYS A 164 23.58 -24.49 -7.51
C CYS A 164 22.88 -25.66 -6.81
N HIS A 165 21.58 -25.83 -7.04
CA HIS A 165 20.79 -26.89 -6.44
C HIS A 165 21.23 -28.26 -6.96
N ARG A 166 21.39 -28.41 -8.28
CA ARG A 166 21.80 -29.65 -8.96
C ARG A 166 23.16 -30.17 -8.47
N ARG A 167 24.10 -29.26 -8.20
CA ARG A 167 25.45 -29.60 -7.70
C ARG A 167 25.54 -29.78 -6.20
N SER A 168 24.49 -29.40 -5.47
CA SER A 168 24.49 -29.56 -4.03
C SER A 168 24.56 -31.06 -3.70
N PRO A 169 25.46 -31.49 -2.80
CA PRO A 169 25.59 -32.90 -2.40
C PRO A 169 24.31 -33.45 -1.74
N HIS A 170 23.32 -32.60 -1.46
CA HIS A 170 22.03 -32.96 -0.89
C HIS A 170 20.90 -33.06 -1.92
N ALA A 171 21.14 -32.81 -3.20
CA ALA A 171 20.10 -32.86 -4.24
C ALA A 171 19.42 -34.25 -4.35
N ALA A 172 20.12 -35.32 -3.96
CA ALA A 172 19.61 -36.69 -3.98
C ALA A 172 18.68 -37.04 -2.79
N ASP A 173 18.65 -36.23 -1.73
CA ASP A 173 17.91 -36.47 -0.47
C ASP A 173 16.60 -35.65 -0.41
N SER A 174 15.98 -35.41 -1.57
CA SER A 174 14.87 -34.47 -1.82
C SER A 174 13.59 -34.69 -1.00
N GLN A 175 13.48 -35.77 -0.21
CA GLN A 175 12.33 -36.06 0.65
C GLN A 175 12.47 -35.61 2.11
N ARG A 176 13.61 -35.05 2.55
CA ARG A 176 13.85 -34.69 3.97
C ARG A 176 14.44 -33.29 4.25
N ILE A 177 14.50 -32.41 3.25
CA ILE A 177 15.23 -31.13 3.35
C ILE A 177 14.28 -30.00 3.78
N VAL A 178 13.97 -29.93 5.07
CA VAL A 178 13.39 -28.72 5.68
C VAL A 178 14.45 -28.10 6.59
N GLY A 179 14.88 -26.88 6.28
CA GLY A 179 15.73 -26.07 7.17
C GLY A 179 17.25 -26.19 7.00
N ARG A 180 17.77 -26.85 5.96
CA ARG A 180 19.21 -26.80 5.63
C ARG A 180 19.55 -25.52 4.85
N ARG A 181 20.73 -24.93 5.10
CA ARG A 181 21.23 -23.78 4.33
C ARG A 181 21.41 -24.19 2.86
N PHE A 182 20.97 -23.32 1.96
CA PHE A 182 21.08 -23.52 0.51
C PHE A 182 22.52 -23.36 0.05
N PHE A 183 23.20 -22.33 0.53
CA PHE A 183 24.61 -22.12 0.27
C PHE A 183 25.45 -22.80 1.35
N ASN A 184 25.93 -24.00 1.05
CA ASN A 184 27.02 -24.62 1.78
C ASN A 184 28.34 -24.07 1.23
N MET A 185 28.72 -22.87 1.67
CA MET A 185 30.07 -22.38 1.40
C MET A 185 31.08 -23.32 2.07
N PRO A 186 32.23 -23.64 1.45
CA PRO A 186 33.20 -24.66 1.91
C PRO A 186 33.84 -24.45 3.31
N SER A 187 33.31 -23.55 4.12
CA SER A 187 33.74 -23.27 5.48
C SER A 187 32.55 -23.39 6.42
N ASP A 188 32.17 -24.62 6.74
CA ASP A 188 31.33 -24.93 7.90
C ASP A 188 32.05 -24.42 9.16
N GLY A 189 31.67 -23.23 9.63
CA GLY A 189 32.31 -22.55 10.77
C GLY A 189 32.49 -21.04 10.60
N GLN A 190 32.43 -20.50 9.38
CA GLN A 190 32.47 -19.05 9.17
C GLN A 190 31.16 -18.37 9.55
N SER A 191 31.27 -17.23 10.20
CA SER A 191 30.16 -16.32 10.48
C SER A 191 29.59 -15.73 9.18
N VAL A 192 28.30 -15.34 9.19
CA VAL A 192 27.65 -14.64 8.05
C VAL A 192 28.47 -13.42 7.60
N SER A 193 29.04 -12.68 8.55
CA SER A 193 29.88 -11.51 8.28
C SER A 193 31.21 -11.84 7.60
N GLU A 194 31.74 -13.05 7.74
CA GLU A 194 32.96 -13.49 7.03
C GLU A 194 32.64 -13.91 5.60
N GLN A 195 31.52 -14.60 5.41
CA GLN A 195 31.01 -14.95 4.09
C GLN A 195 30.69 -13.69 3.28
N GLU A 196 29.99 -12.71 3.87
CA GLU A 196 29.73 -11.42 3.24
C GLU A 196 31.03 -10.72 2.82
N ARG A 197 32.03 -10.68 3.71
CA ARG A 197 33.37 -10.12 3.40
C ARG A 197 34.07 -10.88 2.27
N ALA A 198 33.89 -12.19 2.16
CA ALA A 198 34.47 -12.98 1.09
C ALA A 198 33.84 -12.65 -0.27
N VAL A 199 32.51 -12.54 -0.32
CA VAL A 199 31.80 -12.10 -1.54
C VAL A 199 32.19 -10.67 -1.89
N ASP A 200 32.23 -9.76 -0.92
CA ASP A 200 32.67 -8.38 -1.15
C ASP A 200 34.09 -8.29 -1.72
N ARG A 201 35.04 -9.08 -1.20
CA ARG A 201 36.41 -9.13 -1.76
C ARG A 201 36.37 -9.58 -3.22
N TRP A 202 35.61 -10.63 -3.52
CA TRP A 202 35.44 -11.15 -4.87
C TRP A 202 34.75 -10.16 -5.82
N LEU A 203 33.75 -9.41 -5.35
CA LEU A 203 33.13 -8.33 -6.13
C LEU A 203 34.14 -7.25 -6.50
N ASN A 204 35.04 -6.90 -5.57
CA ASN A 204 36.03 -5.86 -5.78
C ASN A 204 37.24 -6.31 -6.63
N THR A 205 37.52 -7.62 -6.75
CA THR A 205 38.49 -8.11 -7.74
C THR A 205 37.94 -8.11 -9.16
N ARG A 206 36.61 -8.05 -9.31
CA ARG A 206 35.90 -7.97 -10.61
C ARG A 206 35.49 -6.54 -10.97
N GLY A 207 35.26 -5.66 -10.00
CA GLY A 207 34.90 -4.26 -10.26
C GLY A 207 36.04 -3.46 -10.92
N SER A 208 35.70 -2.54 -11.83
CA SER A 208 36.69 -1.60 -12.39
C SER A 208 37.11 -0.58 -11.32
N SER A 209 38.41 -0.30 -11.23
CA SER A 209 39.03 0.57 -10.20
C SER A 209 38.55 2.03 -10.18
N ARG A 210 37.71 2.44 -11.16
CA ARG A 210 37.37 3.84 -11.43
C ARG A 210 36.12 4.38 -10.71
N GLN A 211 35.27 3.54 -10.10
CA GLN A 211 33.96 3.98 -9.56
C GLN A 211 33.69 3.64 -8.07
N GLY A 212 34.74 3.24 -7.34
CA GLY A 212 34.69 2.97 -5.89
C GLY A 212 34.25 1.55 -5.53
N ARG A 213 34.40 1.19 -4.25
CA ARG A 213 34.22 -0.18 -3.72
C ARG A 213 32.76 -0.66 -3.85
N VAL A 214 32.53 -1.78 -4.54
CA VAL A 214 31.21 -2.44 -4.64
C VAL A 214 31.08 -3.44 -3.49
N SER A 215 29.92 -3.49 -2.84
CA SER A 215 29.60 -4.48 -1.80
C SER A 215 28.18 -5.00 -1.94
N LEU A 216 27.89 -6.17 -1.36
CA LEU A 216 26.54 -6.74 -1.31
C LEU A 216 25.55 -5.75 -0.69
N GLN A 217 25.94 -5.07 0.39
CA GLN A 217 25.06 -4.07 1.02
C GLN A 217 24.74 -2.89 0.09
N ARG A 218 25.69 -2.45 -0.75
CA ARG A 218 25.44 -1.39 -1.75
C ARG A 218 24.51 -1.88 -2.86
N LEU A 219 24.68 -3.12 -3.32
CA LEU A 219 23.79 -3.74 -4.32
C LEU A 219 22.35 -3.86 -3.78
N SER A 220 22.18 -4.34 -2.54
CA SER A 220 20.88 -4.45 -1.87
C SER A 220 20.14 -3.10 -1.83
N LYS A 221 20.83 -2.04 -1.40
CA LYS A 221 20.25 -0.68 -1.36
C LYS A 221 19.95 -0.13 -2.75
N ALA A 222 20.79 -0.42 -3.74
CA ALA A 222 20.64 0.08 -5.11
C ALA A 222 19.36 -0.43 -5.78
N PHE A 223 18.92 -1.66 -5.48
CA PHE A 223 17.67 -2.22 -6.02
C PHE A 223 16.49 -1.27 -5.84
N CYS A 224 16.26 -0.78 -4.62
CA CYS A 224 15.10 0.03 -4.28
C CYS A 224 15.05 1.31 -5.13
N VAL A 225 16.20 1.96 -5.27
CA VAL A 225 16.33 3.20 -6.04
C VAL A 225 16.13 2.91 -7.53
N GLN A 226 16.78 1.88 -8.08
CA GLN A 226 16.63 1.52 -9.48
C GLN A 226 15.19 1.11 -9.81
N ALA A 227 14.64 0.17 -9.04
CA ALA A 227 13.30 -0.34 -9.26
C ALA A 227 12.25 0.78 -9.17
N THR A 228 12.32 1.64 -8.15
CA THR A 228 11.30 2.68 -7.95
C THR A 228 11.50 3.92 -8.83
N GLN A 229 12.72 4.45 -8.94
CA GLN A 229 12.95 5.74 -9.63
C GLN A 229 13.21 5.58 -11.12
N ARG A 230 13.92 4.53 -11.54
CA ARG A 230 14.27 4.33 -12.95
C ARG A 230 13.20 3.56 -13.70
N TYR A 231 12.66 2.52 -13.06
CA TYR A 231 11.73 1.60 -13.71
C TYR A 231 10.27 1.80 -13.28
N GLY A 232 10.01 2.59 -12.23
CA GLY A 232 8.64 2.95 -11.83
C GLY A 232 7.91 1.86 -11.02
N LEU A 233 8.63 0.92 -10.40
CA LEU A 233 8.05 -0.01 -9.43
C LEU A 233 7.51 0.77 -8.23
N ASP A 234 6.28 0.53 -7.80
CA ASP A 234 5.75 1.19 -6.62
C ASP A 234 6.60 0.87 -5.37
N PRO A 235 6.95 1.85 -4.52
CA PRO A 235 7.72 1.62 -3.29
C PRO A 235 7.14 0.56 -2.35
N VAL A 236 5.81 0.37 -2.33
CA VAL A 236 5.14 -0.72 -1.61
C VAL A 236 5.57 -2.06 -2.19
N HIS A 237 5.48 -2.25 -3.51
CA HIS A 237 5.92 -3.48 -4.16
C HIS A 237 7.42 -3.71 -3.97
N ALA A 238 8.25 -2.68 -4.09
CA ALA A 238 9.69 -2.79 -3.88
C ALA A 238 10.03 -3.25 -2.44
N ALA A 239 9.29 -2.79 -1.43
CA ALA A 239 9.45 -3.25 -0.05
C ALA A 239 9.09 -4.73 0.11
N TYR A 240 8.02 -5.19 -0.55
CA TYR A 240 7.68 -6.61 -0.61
C TYR A 240 8.76 -7.41 -1.34
N VAL A 241 9.17 -7.07 -2.57
CA VAL A 241 10.23 -7.81 -3.29
C VAL A 241 11.52 -7.94 -2.46
N SER A 242 11.92 -6.86 -1.79
CA SER A 242 13.16 -6.83 -1.00
C SER A 242 13.06 -7.45 0.39
N GLY A 243 11.88 -7.77 0.90
CA GLY A 243 11.73 -8.22 2.29
C GLY A 243 12.13 -7.14 3.31
N GLN A 244 12.21 -5.86 2.91
CA GLN A 244 12.70 -4.78 3.77
C GLN A 244 11.59 -3.79 4.14
N PHE A 245 11.63 -3.34 5.39
CA PHE A 245 10.67 -2.36 5.90
C PHE A 245 11.30 -0.97 5.97
N TRP A 246 11.18 -0.18 4.90
CA TRP A 246 11.70 1.18 4.92
C TRP A 246 10.74 2.13 5.64
N TRP A 247 11.31 3.01 6.46
CA TRP A 247 10.54 3.91 7.31
C TRP A 247 9.57 4.81 6.53
N HIS A 248 9.92 5.22 5.31
CA HIS A 248 9.12 6.12 4.46
C HIS A 248 7.91 5.42 3.81
N VAL A 249 7.92 4.08 3.70
CA VAL A 249 6.77 3.28 3.22
C VAL A 249 5.99 2.63 4.37
N ARG A 250 6.36 2.89 5.64
CA ARG A 250 5.70 2.30 6.81
C ARG A 250 4.18 2.49 6.80
N SER A 251 3.73 3.73 6.65
CA SER A 251 2.29 4.02 6.62
C SER A 251 1.64 3.46 5.35
N PRO A 252 2.19 3.64 4.14
CA PRO A 252 1.73 2.93 2.94
C PRO A 252 1.48 1.42 3.12
N LEU A 253 2.47 0.67 3.63
CA LEU A 253 2.41 -0.78 3.78
C LEU A 253 1.27 -1.26 4.69
N GLN A 254 0.96 -0.49 5.74
CA GLN A 254 -0.06 -0.86 6.71
C GLN A 254 -1.50 -0.67 6.22
N TYR A 255 -1.69 0.13 5.16
CA TYR A 255 -3.00 0.53 4.64
C TYR A 255 -3.35 -0.07 3.28
N THR A 256 -2.38 -0.63 2.57
CA THR A 256 -2.59 -1.19 1.23
C THR A 256 -2.75 -2.70 1.30
N ALA A 257 -3.73 -3.26 0.58
CA ALA A 257 -3.73 -4.64 0.14
C ALA A 257 -3.76 -4.71 -1.39
N PHE A 258 -3.07 -5.71 -1.94
CA PHE A 258 -3.01 -5.95 -3.38
C PHE A 258 -2.94 -7.46 -3.70
N PRO A 259 -3.41 -7.91 -4.87
CA PRO A 259 -3.31 -9.30 -5.28
C PRO A 259 -1.84 -9.73 -5.43
N ALA A 260 -1.51 -10.96 -5.03
CA ALA A 260 -0.16 -11.51 -5.16
C ALA A 260 0.34 -11.49 -6.61
N ASP A 261 -0.52 -11.87 -7.57
CA ASP A 261 -0.23 -11.87 -9.00
C ASP A 261 0.22 -10.51 -9.53
N ARG A 262 -0.24 -9.42 -8.91
CA ARG A 262 0.16 -8.07 -9.29
C ARG A 262 1.62 -7.80 -8.94
N LEU A 263 2.05 -8.18 -7.74
CA LEU A 263 3.47 -8.07 -7.34
C LEU A 263 4.36 -8.83 -8.32
N HIS A 264 3.93 -10.04 -8.70
CA HIS A 264 4.66 -10.90 -9.62
C HIS A 264 4.76 -10.26 -11.00
N THR A 265 3.64 -9.73 -11.52
CA THR A 265 3.57 -9.07 -12.82
C THR A 265 4.47 -7.84 -12.86
N ASP A 266 4.31 -6.94 -11.89
CA ASP A 266 5.07 -5.68 -11.83
C ASP A 266 6.56 -5.96 -11.64
N TYR A 267 6.93 -6.86 -10.72
CA TYR A 267 8.33 -7.23 -10.51
C TYR A 267 8.97 -7.84 -11.76
N ARG A 268 8.28 -8.77 -12.45
CA ARG A 268 8.80 -9.39 -13.68
C ARG A 268 9.02 -8.38 -14.79
N ALA A 269 8.11 -7.42 -14.95
CA ALA A 269 8.24 -6.36 -15.95
C ALA A 269 9.50 -5.52 -15.71
N ILE A 270 9.71 -5.11 -14.46
CA ILE A 270 10.86 -4.28 -14.05
C ILE A 270 12.17 -5.05 -14.14
N ALA A 271 12.19 -6.32 -13.68
CA ALA A 271 13.36 -7.17 -13.78
C ALA A 271 13.76 -7.42 -15.25
N ARG A 272 12.78 -7.64 -16.13
CA ARG A 272 13.02 -7.76 -17.58
C ARG A 272 13.63 -6.48 -18.13
N GLN A 273 13.03 -5.33 -17.86
CA GLN A 273 13.53 -4.05 -18.36
C GLN A 273 14.97 -3.77 -17.88
N PHE A 274 15.24 -3.99 -16.59
CA PHE A 274 16.58 -3.85 -16.02
C PHE A 274 17.60 -4.74 -16.73
N LEU A 275 17.28 -6.02 -16.95
CA LEU A 275 18.18 -6.97 -17.62
C LEU A 275 18.41 -6.59 -19.10
N THR A 276 17.36 -6.15 -19.81
CA THR A 276 17.47 -5.68 -21.20
C THR A 276 18.37 -4.44 -21.30
N GLU A 277 18.25 -3.49 -20.38
CA GLU A 277 19.12 -2.30 -20.37
C GLU A 277 20.59 -2.65 -20.05
N LEU A 278 20.82 -3.62 -19.16
CA LEU A 278 22.17 -4.12 -18.90
C LEU A 278 22.79 -4.80 -20.12
N GLU A 279 22.01 -5.61 -20.84
CA GLU A 279 22.44 -6.25 -22.08
C GLU A 279 22.82 -5.23 -23.16
N ALA A 280 21.94 -4.25 -23.40
CA ALA A 280 22.19 -3.18 -24.35
C ALA A 280 23.48 -2.39 -24.01
N HIS A 281 23.71 -2.12 -22.72
CA HIS A 281 24.92 -1.43 -22.28
C HIS A 281 26.20 -2.28 -22.47
N ALA A 282 26.12 -3.58 -22.21
CA ALA A 282 27.25 -4.49 -22.43
C ALA A 282 27.63 -4.58 -23.92
N GLN A 283 26.63 -4.68 -24.81
CA GLN A 283 26.83 -4.67 -26.26
C GLN A 283 27.44 -3.35 -26.76
N ALA A 284 26.90 -2.21 -26.31
CA ALA A 284 27.36 -0.88 -26.72
C ALA A 284 28.79 -0.56 -26.28
N THR A 285 29.31 -1.22 -25.24
CA THR A 285 30.67 -0.99 -24.72
C THR A 285 31.71 -1.97 -25.25
N SER A 286 31.37 -2.79 -26.25
CA SER A 286 32.23 -3.85 -26.81
C SER A 286 32.84 -4.77 -25.75
N ARG A 287 32.17 -4.87 -24.61
CA ARG A 287 32.52 -5.81 -23.56
C ARG A 287 32.07 -7.20 -24.01
N PRO A 288 32.66 -8.28 -23.48
CA PRO A 288 32.10 -9.61 -23.71
C PRO A 288 30.62 -9.51 -23.39
N ALA A 289 29.78 -9.60 -24.43
CA ALA A 289 28.36 -9.63 -24.22
C ALA A 289 28.15 -10.80 -23.28
N CYS A 290 27.58 -10.54 -22.10
CA CYS A 290 26.74 -11.57 -21.51
C CYS A 290 25.78 -11.91 -22.64
N ARG A 291 26.01 -13.01 -23.35
CA ARG A 291 25.06 -13.51 -24.33
C ARG A 291 23.88 -13.96 -23.49
N TRP A 292 22.99 -13.02 -23.19
CA TRP A 292 21.67 -13.34 -22.67
C TRP A 292 20.80 -13.93 -23.80
N GLU A 293 21.33 -13.99 -25.02
CA GLU A 293 20.81 -14.77 -26.15
C GLU A 293 20.37 -16.16 -25.67
N GLY A 294 19.06 -16.40 -25.68
CA GLY A 294 18.44 -17.64 -25.20
C GLY A 294 17.85 -17.61 -23.77
N LEU A 295 18.04 -16.55 -22.98
CA LEU A 295 17.40 -16.36 -21.67
C LEU A 295 15.96 -15.82 -21.78
N PHE A 296 15.65 -15.12 -22.87
CA PHE A 296 14.29 -14.63 -23.17
C PHE A 296 13.55 -15.46 -24.22
N HIS A 297 14.20 -16.41 -24.89
CA HIS A 297 13.60 -17.23 -25.95
C HIS A 297 13.04 -18.57 -25.45
N GLY A 298 13.34 -18.95 -24.21
CA GLY A 298 12.61 -19.98 -23.48
C GLY A 298 11.49 -19.36 -22.68
N GLY A 299 10.49 -18.80 -23.36
CA GLY A 299 9.21 -18.50 -22.73
C GLY A 299 8.52 -19.82 -22.38
N HIS A 300 9.03 -20.55 -21.39
CA HIS A 300 8.18 -21.49 -20.70
C HIS A 300 7.04 -20.65 -20.15
N ALA A 301 5.88 -20.87 -20.75
CA ALA A 301 4.61 -20.46 -20.24
C ALA A 301 4.57 -20.86 -18.76
N MET A 302 4.89 -19.92 -17.86
CA MET A 302 4.37 -19.97 -16.50
C MET A 302 2.89 -19.61 -16.59
N GLU A 303 2.15 -20.49 -17.25
CA GLU A 303 0.71 -20.56 -17.18
C GLU A 303 0.36 -20.87 -15.73
N LYS A 304 -0.34 -19.92 -15.10
CA LYS A 304 -1.17 -20.10 -13.91
C LYS A 304 -0.63 -21.12 -12.91
N HIS A 305 0.34 -20.70 -12.09
CA HIS A 305 0.42 -21.27 -10.75
C HIS A 305 -0.75 -20.72 -9.93
N SER A 306 -1.92 -21.32 -10.14
CA SER A 306 -2.94 -21.40 -9.10
C SER A 306 -2.31 -22.16 -7.94
N SER A 307 -1.83 -21.42 -6.94
CA SER A 307 -1.51 -22.00 -5.64
C SER A 307 -2.68 -22.86 -5.20
N GLY A 308 -2.44 -24.14 -4.92
CA GLY A 308 -3.43 -25.16 -4.58
C GLY A 308 -4.16 -24.91 -3.25
N ARG A 309 -4.94 -23.84 -3.18
CA ARG A 309 -6.06 -23.68 -2.25
C ARG A 309 -7.29 -23.35 -3.08
N GLU A 310 -8.30 -24.19 -2.94
CA GLU A 310 -9.60 -24.05 -3.59
C GLU A 310 -10.12 -22.61 -3.42
N GLY A 311 -10.21 -21.86 -4.54
CA GLY A 311 -11.29 -20.90 -4.76
C GLY A 311 -11.07 -19.40 -4.52
N GLY A 312 -9.87 -18.87 -4.23
CA GLY A 312 -9.72 -17.43 -3.97
C GLY A 312 -8.41 -16.77 -4.40
N THR A 313 -8.48 -15.49 -4.79
CA THR A 313 -7.31 -14.63 -5.04
C THR A 313 -6.50 -14.46 -3.75
N VAL A 314 -5.19 -14.74 -3.79
CA VAL A 314 -4.29 -14.50 -2.65
C VAL A 314 -3.90 -13.03 -2.59
N TRP A 315 -4.01 -12.41 -1.42
CA TRP A 315 -3.64 -11.01 -1.22
C TRP A 315 -2.41 -10.84 -0.34
N TYR A 316 -1.64 -9.80 -0.59
CA TYR A 316 -0.60 -9.29 0.31
C TYR A 316 -1.06 -7.96 0.91
N GLY A 317 -0.53 -7.61 2.11
CA GLY A 317 -0.80 -6.31 2.72
C GLY A 317 -1.75 -6.33 3.91
N SER A 318 -2.57 -5.29 4.00
CA SER A 318 -3.40 -5.00 5.16
C SER A 318 -4.60 -5.95 5.29
N ARG A 319 -4.76 -6.55 6.47
CA ARG A 319 -5.90 -7.44 6.81
C ARG A 319 -7.24 -6.73 6.95
N CYS A 320 -7.25 -5.39 6.97
CA CYS A 320 -8.45 -4.59 7.24
C CYS A 320 -8.98 -3.89 6.00
N VAL A 321 -8.71 -4.43 4.82
CA VAL A 321 -9.30 -3.98 3.56
C VAL A 321 -10.55 -4.81 3.32
N PRO A 322 -11.77 -4.24 3.38
CA PRO A 322 -13.00 -4.95 3.07
C PRO A 322 -13.00 -5.49 1.65
N GLU A 323 -13.69 -6.61 1.46
CA GLU A 323 -14.06 -7.03 0.11
C GLU A 323 -15.04 -6.02 -0.50
N GLN A 324 -14.91 -5.79 -1.81
CA GLN A 324 -15.75 -4.83 -2.51
C GLN A 324 -17.22 -5.26 -2.46
N GLU A 325 -17.48 -6.55 -2.59
CA GLU A 325 -18.80 -7.17 -2.56
C GLU A 325 -19.48 -6.94 -1.21
N ASN A 326 -18.74 -7.03 -0.10
CA ASN A 326 -19.27 -6.78 1.24
C ASN A 326 -19.63 -5.31 1.44
N LEU A 327 -18.82 -4.38 0.93
CA LEU A 327 -19.18 -2.97 0.91
C LEU A 327 -20.40 -2.69 0.03
N GLN A 328 -20.50 -3.32 -1.16
CA GLN A 328 -21.67 -3.21 -2.02
C GLN A 328 -22.94 -3.68 -1.31
N ARG A 329 -22.91 -4.83 -0.64
CA ARG A 329 -24.03 -5.33 0.18
C ARG A 329 -24.41 -4.35 1.28
N TYR A 330 -23.42 -3.82 2.01
CA TYR A 330 -23.63 -2.84 3.07
C TYR A 330 -24.33 -1.57 2.54
N PHE A 331 -23.82 -0.96 1.47
CA PHE A 331 -24.42 0.25 0.92
C PHE A 331 -25.74 -0.02 0.20
N GLN A 332 -25.94 -1.20 -0.39
CA GLN A 332 -27.24 -1.59 -0.93
C GLN A 332 -28.30 -1.73 0.17
N TRP A 333 -27.96 -2.35 1.30
CA TRP A 333 -28.83 -2.41 2.47
C TRP A 333 -29.20 -1.01 2.96
N LEU A 334 -28.22 -0.10 3.07
CA LEU A 334 -28.47 1.26 3.54
C LEU A 334 -29.42 2.04 2.60
N LYS A 335 -29.25 1.88 1.29
CA LYS A 335 -30.16 2.47 0.29
C LYS A 335 -31.58 1.90 0.40
N LYS A 336 -31.71 0.57 0.48
CA LYS A 336 -33.01 -0.10 0.69
C LYS A 336 -33.69 0.38 1.96
N ALA A 337 -32.95 0.57 3.06
CA ALA A 337 -33.50 1.11 4.29
C ALA A 337 -34.07 2.53 4.12
N ILE A 338 -33.39 3.40 3.36
CA ILE A 338 -33.86 4.76 3.05
C ILE A 338 -35.12 4.73 2.17
N GLU A 339 -35.15 3.85 1.17
CA GLU A 339 -36.24 3.73 0.19
C GLU A 339 -37.49 3.12 0.82
N CYS A 340 -37.37 1.99 1.53
CA CYS A 340 -38.51 1.33 2.15
C CYS A 340 -39.14 2.19 3.24
N LEU A 341 -38.35 2.97 3.99
CA LEU A 341 -38.89 3.86 5.02
C LEU A 341 -39.57 5.12 4.45
N LYS A 342 -39.55 5.34 3.12
CA LYS A 342 -40.21 6.49 2.47
C LYS A 342 -41.74 6.44 2.59
N GLU A 343 -42.31 5.25 2.54
CA GLU A 343 -43.76 5.04 2.45
C GLU A 343 -44.46 5.08 3.82
N TYR A 344 -43.71 5.14 4.92
CA TYR A 344 -44.26 5.07 6.26
C TYR A 344 -44.53 6.46 6.85
N GLU A 345 -45.74 6.64 7.37
CA GLU A 345 -46.16 7.89 8.03
C GLU A 345 -45.69 8.02 9.48
N ALA A 346 -45.41 6.89 10.15
CA ALA A 346 -45.03 6.89 11.56
C ALA A 346 -43.75 7.71 11.80
N LEU A 347 -43.82 8.67 12.72
CA LEU A 347 -42.73 9.60 13.03
C LEU A 347 -41.39 8.90 13.27
N GLU A 348 -41.40 7.84 14.07
CA GLU A 348 -40.18 7.08 14.38
C GLU A 348 -39.51 6.51 13.12
N LEU A 349 -40.30 6.01 12.16
CA LEU A 349 -39.78 5.44 10.91
C LEU A 349 -39.21 6.55 10.00
N ARG A 350 -39.84 7.72 9.96
CA ARG A 350 -39.33 8.90 9.25
C ARG A 350 -38.02 9.40 9.86
N VAL A 351 -37.89 9.39 11.19
CA VAL A 351 -36.63 9.69 11.90
C VAL A 351 -35.54 8.68 11.55
N TRP A 352 -35.86 7.38 11.51
CA TRP A 352 -34.89 6.37 11.08
C TRP A 352 -34.45 6.56 9.63
N ARG A 353 -35.37 6.94 8.73
CA ARG A 353 -35.06 7.27 7.34
C ARG A 353 -34.03 8.42 7.26
N HIS A 354 -34.25 9.49 8.03
CA HIS A 354 -33.29 10.60 8.16
C HIS A 354 -31.92 10.12 8.65
N ASN A 355 -31.89 9.29 9.70
CA ASN A 355 -30.64 8.79 10.27
C ASN A 355 -29.86 7.93 9.27
N TYR A 356 -30.53 7.07 8.51
CA TYR A 356 -29.90 6.27 7.45
C TYR A 356 -29.39 7.12 6.29
N PHE A 357 -30.14 8.15 5.87
CA PHE A 357 -29.66 9.07 4.84
C PHE A 357 -28.42 9.85 5.30
N THR A 358 -28.44 10.33 6.55
CA THR A 358 -27.29 11.02 7.16
C THR A 358 -26.07 10.10 7.22
N LEU A 359 -26.25 8.82 7.58
CA LEU A 359 -25.18 7.82 7.59
C LEU A 359 -24.61 7.57 6.19
N LEU A 360 -25.46 7.49 5.16
CA LEU A 360 -25.03 7.33 3.77
C LEU A 360 -24.20 8.53 3.30
N ALA A 361 -24.67 9.75 3.56
CA ALA A 361 -23.93 10.97 3.22
C ALA A 361 -22.58 11.03 3.93
N TYR A 362 -22.54 10.69 5.22
CA TYR A 362 -21.30 10.66 5.99
C TYR A 362 -20.30 9.62 5.47
N HIS A 363 -20.71 8.40 5.17
CA HIS A 363 -19.80 7.43 4.55
C HIS A 363 -19.36 7.87 3.14
N ALA A 364 -20.23 8.50 2.35
CA ALA A 364 -19.82 9.09 1.08
C ALA A 364 -18.71 10.13 1.28
N TRP A 365 -18.79 10.96 2.33
CA TRP A 365 -17.69 11.86 2.71
C TRP A 365 -16.40 11.12 3.03
N GLU A 366 -16.47 10.11 3.90
CA GLU A 366 -15.30 9.35 4.34
C GLU A 366 -14.58 8.68 3.15
N TYR A 367 -15.31 7.95 2.31
CA TYR A 367 -14.74 7.29 1.14
C TYR A 367 -14.34 8.27 0.04
N GLY A 368 -15.08 9.38 -0.12
CA GLY A 368 -14.84 10.36 -1.17
C GLY A 368 -13.75 11.39 -0.86
N THR A 369 -13.37 11.57 0.42
CA THR A 369 -12.37 12.56 0.85
C THR A 369 -11.23 11.97 1.65
N VAL A 370 -11.39 10.71 2.09
CA VAL A 370 -10.40 9.94 2.85
C VAL A 370 -10.02 10.62 4.15
N SER A 371 -10.91 11.45 4.70
CA SER A 371 -10.74 12.12 6.00
C SER A 371 -10.56 11.09 7.12
N ARG A 372 -9.74 11.40 8.12
CA ARG A 372 -9.58 10.47 9.26
C ARG A 372 -10.85 10.48 10.14
N PRO A 373 -11.27 9.32 10.66
CA PRO A 373 -12.28 9.29 11.70
C PRO A 373 -11.69 9.94 12.95
N ARG A 374 -12.22 11.11 13.35
CA ARG A 374 -11.84 11.78 14.61
C ARG A 374 -12.83 11.36 15.70
N VAL A 375 -12.42 11.48 16.97
CA VAL A 375 -13.32 11.27 18.13
C VAL A 375 -14.53 12.20 18.03
N ILE A 376 -14.31 13.40 17.49
CA ILE A 376 -15.35 14.32 17.00
C ILE A 376 -15.10 14.55 15.51
N PRO A 377 -15.80 13.83 14.60
CA PRO A 377 -15.81 14.10 13.17
C PRO A 377 -16.42 15.48 12.91
N HIS A 378 -15.55 16.49 12.87
CA HIS A 378 -15.92 17.78 12.33
C HIS A 378 -15.55 17.77 10.85
N ILE A 379 -16.58 17.66 10.01
CA ILE A 379 -16.49 18.30 8.71
C ILE A 379 -16.49 19.80 9.05
N ASN A 380 -15.35 20.47 8.88
CA ASN A 380 -15.29 21.90 9.09
C ASN A 380 -15.95 22.59 7.89
N TRP A 381 -17.22 22.93 8.02
CA TRP A 381 -18.04 23.46 6.93
C TRP A 381 -17.56 24.80 6.38
N ASP A 382 -16.86 25.61 7.18
CA ASP A 382 -16.21 26.84 6.72
C ASP A 382 -15.12 26.56 5.68
N ARG A 383 -14.66 25.31 5.61
CA ARG A 383 -13.62 24.81 4.71
C ARG A 383 -14.17 23.90 3.62
N VAL A 384 -15.49 23.82 3.45
CA VAL A 384 -16.14 22.98 2.46
C VAL A 384 -16.91 23.85 1.47
N ASP A 385 -16.52 23.78 0.21
CA ASP A 385 -17.27 24.33 -0.90
C ASP A 385 -17.93 23.20 -1.69
N LEU A 386 -19.19 22.92 -1.40
CA LEU A 386 -19.99 21.92 -2.11
C LEU A 386 -20.30 22.32 -3.55
N GLN A 387 -20.26 23.62 -3.89
CA GLN A 387 -20.54 24.13 -5.24
C GLN A 387 -19.30 24.02 -6.12
N GLY A 388 -18.16 24.54 -5.67
CA GLY A 388 -16.85 24.36 -6.31
C GLY A 388 -16.26 22.96 -6.15
N ARG A 389 -16.90 22.09 -5.36
CA ARG A 389 -16.53 20.69 -5.12
C ARG A 389 -15.11 20.54 -4.56
N ARG A 390 -14.79 21.33 -3.54
CA ARG A 390 -13.46 21.36 -2.91
C ARG A 390 -13.60 21.45 -1.40
N CYS A 391 -12.70 20.83 -0.67
CA CYS A 391 -12.59 21.01 0.77
C CYS A 391 -11.13 21.05 1.23
N LEU A 392 -10.88 21.80 2.30
CA LEU A 392 -9.58 21.80 2.98
C LEU A 392 -9.64 20.87 4.19
N ILE A 393 -8.88 19.78 4.15
CA ILE A 393 -8.84 18.78 5.23
C ILE A 393 -7.60 18.98 6.07
N ALA A 394 -7.79 19.09 7.39
CA ALA A 394 -6.75 19.19 8.40
C ALA A 394 -6.84 17.99 9.36
N ASP A 395 -6.23 16.85 8.98
CA ASP A 395 -6.42 15.57 9.66
C ASP A 395 -5.57 15.39 10.94
N LYS A 396 -4.50 16.18 11.15
CA LYS A 396 -3.68 16.17 12.37
C LYS A 396 -3.39 17.57 12.89
N GLU A 397 -3.49 17.74 14.21
CA GLU A 397 -2.74 18.79 14.91
C GLU A 397 -1.30 18.31 15.02
N SER A 398 -0.44 18.79 14.13
CA SER A 398 0.99 18.45 14.14
C SER A 398 1.78 19.74 14.02
N ARG A 399 3.02 19.77 14.50
CA ARG A 399 3.94 20.91 14.32
C ARG A 399 4.13 21.29 12.84
N TYR A 400 3.86 20.36 11.94
CA TYR A 400 3.77 20.59 10.51
C TYR A 400 2.29 20.66 10.13
N HIS A 401 1.83 21.79 9.59
CA HIS A 401 0.45 21.93 9.11
C HIS A 401 0.20 20.95 7.95
N GLU A 402 -0.40 19.79 8.24
CA GLU A 402 -0.81 18.77 7.26
C GLU A 402 -2.21 19.11 6.68
N GLU A 403 -2.39 20.34 6.22
CA GLU A 403 -3.58 20.71 5.45
C GLU A 403 -3.43 20.24 4.00
N ARG A 404 -4.52 19.76 3.40
CA ARG A 404 -4.57 19.40 1.98
C ARG A 404 -5.89 19.83 1.35
N LEU A 405 -5.82 20.28 0.10
CA LEU A 405 -6.97 20.63 -0.71
C LEU A 405 -7.49 19.38 -1.42
N MET A 406 -8.65 18.89 -1.01
CA MET A 406 -9.28 17.72 -1.61
C MET A 406 -10.38 18.12 -2.58
N VAL A 407 -10.51 17.34 -3.64
CA VAL A 407 -11.70 17.37 -4.49
C VAL A 407 -12.84 16.62 -3.80
N ILE A 408 -14.06 17.13 -3.95
CA ILE A 408 -15.28 16.48 -3.47
C ILE A 408 -15.94 15.79 -4.66
N PRO A 409 -16.06 14.45 -4.67
CA PRO A 409 -16.74 13.76 -5.75
C PRO A 409 -18.18 14.25 -5.93
N GLN A 410 -18.69 14.19 -7.16
CA GLN A 410 -20.02 14.69 -7.50
C GLN A 410 -21.11 13.98 -6.69
N THR A 411 -20.96 12.66 -6.46
CA THR A 411 -21.87 11.89 -5.62
C THR A 411 -21.92 12.43 -4.19
N VAL A 412 -20.76 12.75 -3.60
CA VAL A 412 -20.69 13.34 -2.24
C VAL A 412 -21.38 14.69 -2.20
N SER A 413 -21.05 15.59 -3.15
CA SER A 413 -21.68 16.91 -3.22
C SER A 413 -23.20 16.84 -3.32
N ARG A 414 -23.74 15.92 -4.15
CA ARG A 414 -25.20 15.73 -4.28
C ARG A 414 -25.83 15.24 -2.99
N LEU A 415 -25.27 14.20 -2.37
CA LEU A 415 -25.81 13.64 -1.12
C LEU A 415 -25.84 14.69 -0.01
N PHE A 416 -24.79 15.50 0.15
CA PHE A 416 -24.77 16.57 1.15
C PHE A 416 -25.70 17.73 0.81
N LYS A 417 -25.80 18.14 -0.46
CA LYS A 417 -26.80 19.15 -0.83
C LYS A 417 -28.21 18.68 -0.51
N THR A 418 -28.56 17.43 -0.84
CA THR A 418 -29.85 16.84 -0.46
C THR A 418 -30.04 16.77 1.05
N LEU A 419 -29.00 16.36 1.81
CA LEU A 419 -29.05 16.33 3.26
C LEU A 419 -29.37 17.71 3.85
N LEU A 420 -28.60 18.72 3.45
CA LEU A 420 -28.65 20.06 4.02
C LEU A 420 -29.87 20.87 3.57
N GLN A 421 -30.27 20.73 2.31
CA GLN A 421 -31.31 21.57 1.70
C GLN A 421 -32.71 20.94 1.77
N LYS A 422 -32.80 19.62 1.98
CA LYS A 422 -34.08 18.90 1.92
C LYS A 422 -34.32 18.02 3.14
N VAL A 423 -33.42 17.07 3.41
CA VAL A 423 -33.60 16.05 4.47
C VAL A 423 -33.64 16.68 5.86
N ASN A 424 -32.66 17.53 6.20
CA ASN A 424 -32.59 18.18 7.51
C ASN A 424 -33.78 19.13 7.71
N PRO A 425 -34.10 20.07 6.79
CA PRO A 425 -35.26 20.95 6.95
C PRO A 425 -36.58 20.21 7.10
N GLU A 426 -36.86 19.19 6.27
CA GLU A 426 -38.10 18.41 6.37
C GLU A 426 -38.20 17.65 7.69
N THR A 427 -37.10 17.08 8.17
CA THR A 427 -37.07 16.37 9.44
C THR A 427 -37.28 17.34 10.61
N LEU A 428 -36.64 18.50 10.59
CA LEU A 428 -36.83 19.52 11.62
C LEU A 428 -38.27 20.06 11.63
N ALA A 429 -38.87 20.28 10.46
CA ALA A 429 -40.26 20.70 10.34
C ALA A 429 -41.21 19.65 10.95
N LEU A 430 -41.02 18.38 10.60
CA LEU A 430 -41.77 17.25 11.15
C LEU A 430 -41.66 17.16 12.68
N LEU A 431 -40.45 17.30 13.23
CA LEU A 431 -40.22 17.30 14.67
C LEU A 431 -40.85 18.52 15.35
N THR A 432 -40.82 19.68 14.69
CA THR A 432 -41.46 20.91 15.18
C THR A 432 -42.96 20.75 15.27
N GLU A 433 -43.59 20.16 14.25
CA GLU A 433 -45.02 19.90 14.21
C GLU A 433 -45.43 18.94 15.32
N HIS A 434 -44.67 17.87 15.54
CA HIS A 434 -45.04 16.83 16.50
C HIS A 434 -44.75 17.18 17.97
N TYR A 435 -43.63 17.87 18.25
CA TYR A 435 -43.17 18.14 19.63
C TYR A 435 -43.27 19.61 20.05
N GLY A 436 -43.51 20.52 19.11
CA GLY A 436 -43.44 21.97 19.32
C GLY A 436 -42.00 22.50 19.28
N ARG A 437 -41.83 23.73 18.78
CA ARG A 437 -40.54 24.38 18.54
C ARG A 437 -39.62 24.43 19.76
N TRP A 438 -40.17 24.64 20.95
CA TRP A 438 -39.42 24.79 22.20
C TRP A 438 -38.75 23.50 22.70
N ARG A 439 -39.16 22.34 22.17
CA ARG A 439 -38.60 21.04 22.54
C ARG A 439 -37.53 20.53 21.58
N ILE A 440 -37.21 21.30 20.54
CA ILE A 440 -36.11 20.97 19.61
C ILE A 440 -34.83 21.58 20.17
N PRO A 441 -33.83 20.75 20.52
CA PRO A 441 -32.52 21.23 20.95
C PRO A 441 -31.90 22.19 19.93
N ASN A 442 -31.18 23.19 20.41
CA ASN A 442 -30.50 24.13 19.54
C ASN A 442 -29.36 23.41 18.79
N LEU A 443 -29.46 23.32 17.46
CA LEU A 443 -28.46 22.65 16.64
C LEU A 443 -27.07 23.27 16.77
N SER A 444 -26.96 24.57 17.09
CA SER A 444 -25.66 25.23 17.28
C SER A 444 -24.87 24.69 18.46
N GLU A 445 -25.51 23.95 19.38
CA GLU A 445 -24.86 23.27 20.50
C GLU A 445 -24.20 21.95 20.08
N LEU A 446 -24.51 21.45 18.88
CA LEU A 446 -23.87 20.26 18.32
C LEU A 446 -22.50 20.62 17.75
N ALA A 447 -21.53 19.73 17.94
CA ALA A 447 -20.21 19.87 17.36
C ALA A 447 -20.22 19.86 15.82
N ASN A 448 -21.28 19.33 15.21
CA ASN A 448 -21.53 19.38 13.77
C ASN A 448 -23.03 19.69 13.51
N PRO A 449 -23.41 20.97 13.39
CA PRO A 449 -24.81 21.36 13.25
C PRO A 449 -25.44 20.95 11.90
N PHE A 450 -24.61 20.60 10.92
CA PHE A 450 -25.03 20.32 9.55
C PHE A 450 -25.30 18.83 9.30
N GLY A 451 -24.82 17.94 10.17
CA GLY A 451 -25.14 16.52 10.11
C GLY A 451 -25.31 15.97 11.52
N PHE A 452 -26.51 15.47 11.79
CA PHE A 452 -26.91 14.98 13.11
C PHE A 452 -27.76 13.72 12.99
N PHE A 453 -27.82 12.95 14.06
CA PHE A 453 -28.82 11.89 14.21
C PHE A 453 -29.86 12.31 15.23
N VAL A 454 -31.09 11.80 15.05
CA VAL A 454 -32.22 12.05 15.94
C VAL A 454 -32.55 10.76 16.68
N GLU A 455 -32.63 10.85 18.00
CA GLU A 455 -33.10 9.79 18.88
C GLU A 455 -34.44 10.20 19.50
N VAL A 456 -35.43 9.33 19.36
CA VAL A 456 -36.71 9.45 20.05
C VAL A 456 -36.72 8.42 21.16
N SER A 457 -36.66 8.86 22.41
CA SER A 457 -36.69 7.97 23.56
C SER A 457 -38.06 7.30 23.72
N LYS A 458 -38.11 6.19 24.46
CA LYS A 458 -39.37 5.49 24.79
C LYS A 458 -40.41 6.35 25.50
N LYS A 459 -39.96 7.42 26.19
CA LYS A 459 -40.83 8.38 26.88
C LYS A 459 -41.21 9.58 25.99
N GLY A 460 -40.88 9.55 24.70
CA GLY A 460 -41.14 10.63 23.75
C GLY A 460 -40.18 11.82 23.85
N ALA A 461 -39.13 11.76 24.68
CA ALA A 461 -38.09 12.80 24.70
C ALA A 461 -37.20 12.72 23.46
N LEU A 462 -36.88 13.87 22.89
CA LEU A 462 -36.07 14.05 21.68
C LEU A 462 -34.62 14.35 22.05
N ALA A 463 -33.67 13.68 21.41
CA ALA A 463 -32.24 13.96 21.58
C ALA A 463 -31.53 14.01 20.22
N PHE A 464 -30.63 14.97 20.07
CA PHE A 464 -29.79 15.10 18.87
C PHE A 464 -28.39 14.63 19.18
N ARG A 465 -27.83 13.83 18.28
CA ARG A 465 -26.47 13.29 18.40
C ARG A 465 -25.63 13.85 17.26
N SER A 466 -24.47 14.41 17.61
CA SER A 466 -23.48 14.81 16.60
C SER A 466 -22.93 13.58 15.87
N LEU A 467 -22.61 13.74 14.59
CA LEU A 467 -21.85 12.75 13.83
C LEU A 467 -20.56 12.42 14.59
N SER A 468 -20.44 11.17 15.04
CA SER A 468 -19.32 10.65 15.84
C SER A 468 -19.24 9.13 15.69
N PRO A 469 -18.07 8.49 15.86
CA PRO A 469 -17.96 7.04 15.79
C PRO A 469 -18.96 6.33 16.72
N ALA A 470 -19.17 6.86 17.93
CA ALA A 470 -20.14 6.33 18.88
C ALA A 470 -21.60 6.45 18.38
N SER A 471 -21.95 7.57 17.75
CA SER A 471 -23.31 7.78 17.23
C SER A 471 -23.58 6.99 15.95
N ILE A 472 -22.57 6.81 15.11
CA ILE A 472 -22.63 5.89 13.95
C ILE A 472 -22.87 4.47 14.43
N GLN A 473 -22.10 4.00 15.41
CA GLN A 473 -22.30 2.68 16.01
C GLN A 473 -23.68 2.55 16.64
N TRP A 474 -24.20 3.60 17.27
CA TRP A 474 -25.57 3.63 17.79
C TRP A 474 -26.62 3.43 16.68
N VAL A 475 -26.52 4.15 15.55
CA VAL A 475 -27.43 3.97 14.39
C VAL A 475 -27.37 2.53 13.88
N LEU A 476 -26.16 1.99 13.71
CA LEU A 476 -25.96 0.62 13.23
C LEU A 476 -26.51 -0.45 14.19
N MET A 477 -26.41 -0.22 15.51
CA MET A 477 -26.87 -1.17 16.53
C MET A 477 -28.37 -1.09 16.83
N LYS A 478 -28.97 0.11 16.73
CA LYS A 478 -30.36 0.38 17.11
C LYS A 478 -31.31 0.49 15.93
N GLY A 479 -30.79 0.48 14.70
CA GLY A 479 -31.57 0.56 13.48
C GLY A 479 -32.68 -0.50 13.36
N ARG A 480 -33.78 -0.12 12.70
CA ARG A 480 -35.02 -0.92 12.60
C ARG A 480 -35.16 -1.75 11.30
N TYR A 481 -34.23 -1.68 10.36
CA TYR A 481 -34.29 -2.38 9.06
C TYR A 481 -33.09 -3.34 8.88
N PRO A 482 -33.25 -4.54 8.26
CA PRO A 482 -33.19 -5.86 8.89
C PRO A 482 -31.86 -6.22 9.60
N ARG A 483 -32.00 -7.19 10.51
CA ARG A 483 -30.99 -7.69 11.47
C ARG A 483 -29.75 -8.35 10.84
N ASP A 484 -29.77 -8.65 9.54
CA ASP A 484 -28.63 -9.24 8.81
C ASP A 484 -27.42 -8.28 8.73
N SER A 485 -27.64 -6.99 8.98
CA SER A 485 -26.59 -5.96 9.05
C SER A 485 -25.64 -6.09 10.25
N ARG A 486 -25.96 -6.95 11.25
CA ARG A 486 -25.05 -7.19 12.38
C ARG A 486 -23.74 -7.87 11.98
N GLU A 487 -23.70 -8.48 10.80
CA GLU A 487 -22.54 -9.26 10.36
C GLU A 487 -21.39 -8.39 9.84
N ILE A 488 -21.62 -7.10 9.56
CA ILE A 488 -20.60 -6.24 8.94
C ILE A 488 -20.49 -4.90 9.68
N GLN A 489 -19.88 -4.92 10.86
CA GLN A 489 -19.45 -3.70 11.56
C GLN A 489 -18.00 -3.39 11.21
N TYR A 490 -17.79 -2.43 10.32
CA TYR A 490 -16.44 -2.00 10.03
C TYR A 490 -15.89 -1.03 11.09
N PRO A 491 -14.59 -1.13 11.43
CA PRO A 491 -13.96 -0.14 12.30
C PRO A 491 -13.94 1.25 11.62
N PRO A 492 -13.89 2.35 12.38
CA PRO A 492 -14.00 3.70 11.82
C PRO A 492 -12.96 4.07 10.75
N ASN A 493 -11.81 3.39 10.71
CA ASN A 493 -10.71 3.72 9.78
C ASN A 493 -10.72 2.88 8.50
N VAL A 494 -11.71 2.00 8.32
CA VAL A 494 -11.72 0.99 7.25
C VAL A 494 -11.69 1.62 5.85
N HIS A 495 -12.36 2.76 5.67
CA HIS A 495 -12.48 3.44 4.39
C HIS A 495 -11.11 3.87 3.87
N ARG A 496 -10.19 4.25 4.77
CA ARG A 496 -8.82 4.63 4.41
C ARG A 496 -8.03 3.44 3.87
N HIS A 497 -8.24 2.24 4.42
CA HIS A 497 -7.63 1.01 3.92
C HIS A 497 -8.19 0.63 2.54
N TYR A 498 -9.52 0.67 2.40
CA TYR A 498 -10.19 0.37 1.14
C TYR A 498 -9.79 1.35 0.03
N VAL A 499 -9.96 2.65 0.25
CA VAL A 499 -9.69 3.67 -0.78
C VAL A 499 -8.23 3.64 -1.19
N ARG A 500 -7.28 3.51 -0.24
CA ARG A 500 -5.86 3.40 -0.61
C ARG A 500 -5.61 2.17 -1.49
N SER A 501 -6.14 1.02 -1.11
CA SER A 501 -5.98 -0.23 -1.88
C SER A 501 -6.64 -0.14 -3.25
N PHE A 502 -7.82 0.48 -3.33
CA PHE A 502 -8.51 0.76 -4.58
C PHE A 502 -7.66 1.65 -5.49
N LEU A 503 -7.18 2.79 -5.00
CA LEU A 503 -6.35 3.73 -5.77
C LEU A 503 -5.06 3.05 -6.21
N PHE A 504 -4.43 2.29 -5.32
CA PHE A 504 -3.24 1.49 -5.61
C PHE A 504 -3.48 0.52 -6.77
N ASN A 505 -4.57 -0.23 -6.74
CA ASN A 505 -4.96 -1.21 -7.78
C ASN A 505 -5.50 -0.61 -9.07
N THR A 506 -5.94 0.65 -9.05
CA THR A 506 -6.57 1.30 -10.21
C THR A 506 -5.61 2.20 -10.98
N ILE A 507 -4.73 2.93 -10.29
CA ILE A 507 -3.99 4.06 -10.90
C ILE A 507 -2.58 3.66 -11.37
N GLN A 508 -2.14 2.43 -11.10
CA GLN A 508 -0.86 1.85 -11.56
C GLN A 508 0.27 2.91 -11.67
N SER A 509 0.90 3.21 -10.53
CA SER A 509 2.20 3.93 -10.42
C SER A 509 2.20 5.41 -10.06
N ASP A 510 1.08 6.02 -9.65
CA ASP A 510 1.10 7.37 -9.03
C ASP A 510 1.10 7.31 -7.49
N PHE A 511 2.23 6.83 -6.94
CA PHE A 511 2.44 6.76 -5.48
C PHE A 511 2.28 8.12 -4.79
N GLU A 512 2.66 9.21 -5.48
CA GLU A 512 2.55 10.58 -4.98
C GLU A 512 1.08 11.01 -4.86
N ALA A 513 0.25 10.76 -5.87
CA ALA A 513 -1.18 11.03 -5.83
C ALA A 513 -1.87 10.26 -4.70
N ILE A 514 -1.56 8.98 -4.53
CA ILE A 514 -2.14 8.16 -3.46
C ILE A 514 -1.73 8.72 -2.10
N ASN A 515 -0.47 9.09 -1.91
CA ASN A 515 -0.01 9.67 -0.64
C ASN A 515 -0.58 11.07 -0.38
N TYR A 516 -0.80 11.87 -1.42
CA TYR A 516 -1.51 13.14 -1.32
C TYR A 516 -2.91 12.95 -0.74
N VAL A 517 -3.70 12.05 -1.34
CA VAL A 517 -5.06 11.72 -0.86
C VAL A 517 -5.04 11.25 0.59
N MET A 518 -4.06 10.42 0.94
CA MET A 518 -3.93 9.85 2.27
C MET A 518 -3.33 10.81 3.30
N SER A 519 -2.86 11.99 2.91
CA SER A 519 -2.08 12.90 3.77
C SER A 519 -0.84 12.21 4.39
N HIS A 520 -0.19 11.36 3.61
CA HIS A 520 1.09 10.73 3.98
C HIS A 520 2.24 11.59 3.43
N LYS A 521 2.37 12.83 3.95
CA LYS A 521 3.48 13.72 3.61
C LYS A 521 4.75 13.20 4.31
N HIS A 522 5.50 12.36 3.62
CA HIS A 522 6.83 11.94 4.06
C HIS A 522 7.89 12.73 3.29
N PHE A 523 8.91 13.15 4.01
CA PHE A 523 10.03 13.90 3.48
C PHE A 523 10.67 13.16 2.28
N GLY A 524 10.78 13.83 1.12
CA GLY A 524 11.25 13.24 -0.14
C GLY A 524 10.17 12.66 -1.06
N PHE A 525 8.95 12.46 -0.55
CA PHE A 525 7.77 11.99 -1.30
C PHE A 525 6.56 12.91 -1.09
N GLU A 526 6.85 14.18 -0.80
CA GLU A 526 5.84 15.20 -0.62
C GLU A 526 5.24 15.52 -2.00
N PRO A 527 3.91 15.39 -2.18
CA PRO A 527 3.27 16.00 -3.32
C PRO A 527 3.61 17.50 -3.24
N TYR A 528 4.18 18.02 -4.33
CA TYR A 528 4.68 19.40 -4.46
C TYR A 528 6.07 19.71 -3.91
N ASN A 529 6.99 18.73 -3.84
CA ASN A 529 8.42 19.07 -3.78
C ASN A 529 8.91 19.59 -5.17
N VAL A 530 10.10 20.22 -5.22
CA VAL A 530 10.71 20.70 -6.49
C VAL A 530 11.03 19.58 -7.50
N TYR A 531 10.88 18.32 -7.10
CA TYR A 531 11.01 17.12 -7.92
C TYR A 531 9.66 16.46 -8.24
N ALA A 532 8.54 17.02 -7.76
CA ALA A 532 7.21 16.48 -8.00
C ALA A 532 6.85 16.74 -9.46
N ALA A 533 6.73 15.66 -10.23
CA ALA A 533 6.44 15.74 -11.66
C ALA A 533 4.95 16.02 -11.95
N THR A 534 4.09 15.97 -10.92
CA THR A 534 2.64 15.96 -11.09
C THR A 534 2.02 17.36 -11.09
N ASP A 535 1.43 17.74 -12.23
CA ASP A 535 0.60 18.94 -12.36
C ASP A 535 -0.64 18.84 -11.43
N THR A 536 -0.82 19.87 -10.59
CA THR A 536 -1.93 19.97 -9.62
C THR A 536 -3.31 19.86 -10.27
N SER A 537 -3.49 20.43 -11.45
CA SER A 537 -4.75 20.45 -12.19
C SER A 537 -5.08 19.07 -12.75
N VAL A 538 -4.07 18.36 -13.28
CA VAL A 538 -4.18 16.99 -13.78
C VAL A 538 -4.46 16.03 -12.63
N LEU A 539 -3.73 16.18 -11.52
CA LEU A 539 -3.96 15.41 -10.30
C LEU A 539 -5.40 15.58 -9.82
N HIS A 540 -5.89 16.81 -9.67
CA HIS A 540 -7.26 17.04 -9.19
C HIS A 540 -8.32 16.47 -10.13
N LYS A 541 -8.11 16.57 -11.46
CA LYS A 541 -9.01 15.97 -12.44
C LYS A 541 -9.03 14.45 -12.34
N GLY A 542 -7.85 13.82 -12.22
CA GLY A 542 -7.70 12.38 -12.00
C GLY A 542 -8.35 11.92 -10.70
N LEU A 543 -8.05 12.58 -9.59
CA LEU A 543 -8.61 12.28 -8.27
C LEU A 543 -10.13 12.27 -8.27
N ASN A 544 -10.77 13.26 -8.89
CA ASN A 544 -12.23 13.30 -8.94
C ASN A 544 -12.79 12.08 -9.70
N VAL A 545 -12.17 11.68 -10.81
CA VAL A 545 -12.59 10.49 -11.58
C VAL A 545 -12.39 9.22 -10.76
N TRP A 546 -11.21 9.04 -10.16
CA TRP A 546 -10.89 7.82 -9.41
C TRP A 546 -11.73 7.68 -8.14
N LEU A 547 -11.95 8.77 -7.40
CA LEU A 547 -12.77 8.74 -6.18
C LEU A 547 -14.26 8.56 -6.52
N GLU A 548 -14.76 9.15 -7.62
CA GLU A 548 -16.13 8.88 -8.08
C GLU A 548 -16.30 7.40 -8.48
N GLN A 549 -15.31 6.83 -9.17
CA GLN A 549 -15.30 5.41 -9.51
C GLN A 549 -15.25 4.53 -8.25
N CYS A 550 -14.45 4.92 -7.25
CA CYS A 550 -14.39 4.22 -5.96
C CYS A 550 -15.76 4.16 -5.30
N LEU A 551 -16.46 5.29 -5.20
CA LEU A 551 -17.81 5.38 -4.63
C LEU A 551 -18.82 4.53 -5.41
N LYS A 552 -18.77 4.61 -6.75
CA LYS A 552 -19.62 3.82 -7.64
C LYS A 552 -19.41 2.33 -7.46
N ASN A 553 -18.15 1.88 -7.34
CA ASN A 553 -17.80 0.46 -7.19
C ASN A 553 -18.34 -0.14 -5.90
N ILE A 554 -18.36 0.61 -4.81
CA ILE A 554 -18.94 0.16 -3.53
C ILE A 554 -20.44 0.43 -3.42
N GLY A 555 -21.08 0.94 -4.48
CA GLY A 555 -22.53 1.14 -4.54
C GLY A 555 -23.04 2.41 -3.85
N ILE A 556 -22.16 3.33 -3.44
CA ILE A 556 -22.56 4.66 -2.96
C ILE A 556 -22.97 5.50 -4.18
N GLN A 557 -24.25 5.88 -4.20
CA GLN A 557 -24.85 6.71 -5.25
C GLN A 557 -25.87 7.65 -4.63
N PRO A 558 -26.22 8.78 -5.29
CA PRO A 558 -27.30 9.63 -4.84
C PRO A 558 -28.63 8.86 -4.77
N VAL A 559 -29.34 8.98 -3.65
CA VAL A 559 -30.67 8.39 -3.44
C VAL A 559 -31.70 9.50 -3.42
N ALA A 560 -32.89 9.25 -3.98
CA ALA A 560 -33.99 10.19 -3.89
C ALA A 560 -34.52 10.29 -2.46
N TRP A 561 -34.63 11.52 -1.95
CA TRP A 561 -35.35 11.82 -0.70
C TRP A 561 -36.81 12.13 -0.98
#